data_AF-A0A2A3AMH0-F1
#
_entry.id   AF-A0A2A3AMH0-F1
#
_cell.length_a   1.000
_cell.length_b   1.000
_cell.length_c   1.000
_cell.angle_alpha   90.00
_cell.angle_beta   90.00
_cell.angle_gamma   90.00
#
_symmetry.space_group_name_H-M   'P 1'
#
loop_
_entity.id
_entity.type
_entity.pdbx_description
1 polymer ?
#
loop_
_entity_poly.entity_id
_entity_poly.type
_entity_poly.pdbx_seq_one_letter_code
_entity_poly.pdbx_strand_id
1 'polypeptide(L)'
;MIAPPILTASRLGLIVTPDMLPGGDGININGPSLIGMPDWAPGRLGAYYLYFADHGGSYIRLAYADSIEGPWRIHPGGVLSLAQCPFIKGHIASPDVHVDQRNRRFVMYFHGPAKGGEGQTTFAATSGDGLHFNPLSEPLGPSYARFFRHDQWWYGLLGTEAITVFRSRTGISDFERGAVVLSGMKHLPTPRHLALQKSGRWLRVFYTRRGDAPERILHGTIDLAEDWRRWTVKGETELLRPQTDFEGAGLPVCPSRDGPAEGAENALRDPAIFEESGRTWLLYAVAGESGIALAEITSRDVPGKAARMPATTLRRGARRLFWRLRKAAPRLPSAMTFRKRIFIAGCARSGTTLSRRLMACFDDIYVHRDEAPYQALLELDRPEVNLVVKRTYESHKDIEHLPGSVGLIYCVRHPFDVLTSSHPETVNERRFHVTTERWEAEYDGLTRLRKAQPERAVFYLRYEELIAEPDIVQARIARSFGLSPVTLYSRDADNPIRPTSLRKWERNEEFQTYLHGLPAAFLARVEGFCHEFGYEMPAYTLNAGTAR
;
A
#
# COMPACT_ATOMS: atom_id res chain seq x y z
N MET A 1 3.93 -21.93 -12.53
CA MET A 1 2.81 -21.00 -12.28
C MET A 1 2.17 -21.41 -10.97
N ILE A 2 2.45 -20.67 -9.90
CA ILE A 2 1.72 -20.84 -8.63
C ILE A 2 0.37 -20.16 -8.86
N ALA A 3 -0.73 -20.89 -8.68
CA ALA A 3 -2.06 -20.32 -8.79
C ALA A 3 -2.17 -19.13 -7.80
N PRO A 4 -2.79 -18.01 -8.18
CA PRO A 4 -3.00 -16.90 -7.26
C PRO A 4 -3.71 -17.43 -5.99
N PRO A 5 -3.38 -16.92 -4.80
CA PRO A 5 -4.01 -17.36 -3.55
C PRO A 5 -5.53 -17.19 -3.67
N ILE A 6 -6.28 -18.18 -3.20
CA ILE A 6 -7.74 -18.13 -3.17
C ILE A 6 -8.12 -17.17 -2.04
N LEU A 7 -8.91 -16.15 -2.38
CA LEU A 7 -9.53 -15.30 -1.40
C LEU A 7 -10.82 -15.94 -0.91
N THR A 8 -11.03 -15.87 0.39
CA THR A 8 -12.29 -16.26 1.03
C THR A 8 -12.78 -15.10 1.89
N ALA A 9 -14.05 -14.75 1.79
CA ALA A 9 -14.69 -13.75 2.65
C ALA A 9 -15.56 -14.45 3.70
N SER A 10 -15.26 -14.23 4.98
CA SER A 10 -16.01 -14.77 6.12
C SER A 10 -16.97 -13.70 6.64
N ARG A 11 -18.27 -13.95 6.57
CA ARG A 11 -19.31 -12.99 6.99
C ARG A 11 -19.28 -12.77 8.50
N LEU A 12 -19.29 -11.51 8.91
CA LEU A 12 -19.39 -11.10 10.31
C LEU A 12 -20.80 -10.61 10.67
N GLY A 13 -21.56 -10.10 9.70
CA GLY A 13 -22.98 -9.75 9.87
C GLY A 13 -23.34 -8.38 9.31
N LEU A 14 -24.58 -7.96 9.56
CA LEU A 14 -25.07 -6.60 9.28
C LEU A 14 -24.48 -5.60 10.27
N ILE A 15 -24.01 -4.46 9.77
CA ILE A 15 -23.48 -3.36 10.58
C ILE A 15 -24.26 -2.05 10.42
N VAL A 16 -25.03 -1.91 9.33
CA VAL A 16 -26.02 -0.84 9.16
C VAL A 16 -27.32 -1.45 8.66
N THR A 17 -28.41 -1.20 9.40
CA THR A 17 -29.74 -1.72 9.10
C THR A 17 -30.77 -0.60 8.93
N PRO A 18 -31.88 -0.83 8.21
CA PRO A 18 -32.93 0.17 8.01
C PRO A 18 -33.48 0.79 9.29
N ASP A 19 -33.64 0.00 10.35
CA ASP A 19 -34.20 0.42 11.64
C ASP A 19 -33.27 1.35 12.45
N MET A 20 -31.98 1.44 12.08
CA MET A 20 -31.06 2.41 12.65
C MET A 20 -31.31 3.85 12.14
N LEU A 21 -32.03 4.00 11.02
CA LEU A 21 -32.22 5.27 10.32
C LEU A 21 -33.63 5.83 10.51
N PRO A 22 -33.78 7.16 10.58
CA PRO A 22 -35.08 7.78 10.81
C PRO A 22 -35.97 7.78 9.56
N GLY A 23 -37.25 7.42 9.74
CA GLY A 23 -38.27 7.58 8.70
C GLY A 23 -37.94 6.86 7.40
N GLY A 24 -37.94 7.59 6.28
CA GLY A 24 -37.68 7.03 4.95
C GLY A 24 -36.21 6.75 4.65
N ASP A 25 -35.28 7.16 5.53
CA ASP A 25 -33.84 7.01 5.26
C ASP A 25 -33.39 5.53 5.21
N GLY A 26 -34.15 4.62 5.82
CA GLY A 26 -33.89 3.18 5.78
C GLY A 26 -34.27 2.49 4.46
N ILE A 27 -34.91 3.19 3.51
CA ILE A 27 -35.39 2.57 2.24
C ILE A 27 -34.20 2.17 1.34
N ASN A 28 -33.13 2.97 1.35
CA ASN A 28 -31.95 2.74 0.53
C ASN A 28 -30.67 3.08 1.31
N ILE A 29 -29.76 2.11 1.38
CA ILE A 29 -28.52 2.14 2.15
C ILE A 29 -27.43 1.48 1.30
N ASN A 30 -26.50 2.28 0.80
CA ASN A 30 -25.41 1.80 -0.05
C ASN A 30 -24.15 2.69 0.05
N GLY A 31 -23.16 2.37 -0.79
CA GLY A 31 -21.94 3.16 -0.94
C GLY A 31 -21.09 3.29 0.33
N PRO A 32 -20.78 2.19 1.06
CA PRO A 32 -19.94 2.27 2.24
C PRO A 32 -18.54 2.81 1.93
N SER A 33 -18.00 3.61 2.84
CA SER A 33 -16.60 4.00 2.89
C SER A 33 -16.17 4.11 4.35
N LEU A 34 -15.25 3.25 4.77
CA LEU A 34 -14.81 3.12 6.15
C LEU A 34 -13.40 3.70 6.32
N ILE A 35 -13.20 4.49 7.37
CA ILE A 35 -11.89 4.96 7.80
C ILE A 35 -11.67 4.72 9.29
N GLY A 36 -10.41 4.50 9.67
CA GLY A 36 -9.95 4.62 11.05
C GLY A 36 -9.66 6.08 11.38
N MET A 37 -10.13 6.55 12.53
CA MET A 37 -9.99 7.95 12.92
C MET A 37 -8.58 8.25 13.43
N PRO A 38 -7.84 9.16 12.78
CA PRO A 38 -6.47 9.46 13.19
C PRO A 38 -6.44 10.22 14.52
N ASP A 39 -5.36 10.04 15.28
CA ASP A 39 -5.21 10.65 16.61
C ASP A 39 -5.22 12.17 16.62
N TRP A 40 -4.85 12.79 15.50
CA TRP A 40 -4.86 14.24 15.37
C TRP A 40 -6.24 14.83 15.15
N ALA A 41 -7.27 14.03 14.84
CA ALA A 41 -8.61 14.54 14.55
C ALA A 41 -9.28 15.03 15.85
N PRO A 42 -9.78 16.27 15.88
CA PRO A 42 -10.50 16.78 17.03
C PRO A 42 -11.90 16.15 17.13
N GLY A 43 -12.41 15.99 18.35
CA GLY A 43 -13.82 15.64 18.58
C GLY A 43 -14.26 14.28 18.03
N ARG A 44 -13.35 13.28 18.00
CA ARG A 44 -13.66 11.91 17.55
C ARG A 44 -14.88 11.35 18.29
N LEU A 45 -15.87 10.89 17.53
CA LEU A 45 -17.08 10.22 18.05
C LEU A 45 -16.82 8.74 18.38
N GLY A 46 -15.81 8.13 17.75
CA GLY A 46 -15.37 6.76 17.96
C GLY A 46 -14.07 6.47 17.18
N ALA A 47 -13.57 5.25 17.29
CA ALA A 47 -12.36 4.80 16.58
C ALA A 47 -12.53 4.70 15.06
N TYR A 48 -13.74 4.43 14.57
CA TYR A 48 -14.03 4.19 13.17
C TYR A 48 -15.23 5.00 12.69
N TYR A 49 -15.11 5.59 11.50
CA TYR A 49 -16.19 6.32 10.81
C TYR A 49 -16.55 5.59 9.51
N LEU A 50 -17.83 5.23 9.37
CA LEU A 50 -18.42 4.63 8.19
C LEU A 50 -19.34 5.64 7.50
N TYR A 51 -18.91 6.15 6.36
CA TYR A 51 -19.72 6.99 5.49
C TYR A 51 -20.52 6.12 4.52
N PHE A 52 -21.76 6.51 4.26
CA PHE A 52 -22.64 5.80 3.34
C PHE A 52 -23.73 6.75 2.84
N ALA A 53 -24.52 6.31 1.86
CA ALA A 53 -25.54 7.16 1.26
C ALA A 53 -26.79 6.36 0.86
N ASP A 54 -27.79 7.13 0.44
CA ASP A 54 -28.91 6.66 -0.37
C ASP A 54 -28.57 6.99 -1.83
N HIS A 55 -28.87 6.08 -2.76
CA HIS A 55 -28.62 6.25 -4.20
C HIS A 55 -29.19 7.57 -4.75
N GLY A 56 -30.39 7.96 -4.29
CA GLY A 56 -31.09 9.18 -4.66
C GLY A 56 -31.18 10.20 -3.52
N GLY A 57 -30.35 10.04 -2.49
CA GLY A 57 -30.40 10.82 -1.26
C GLY A 57 -29.93 12.28 -1.40
N SER A 58 -30.38 13.11 -0.46
CA SER A 58 -29.99 14.52 -0.38
C SER A 58 -28.79 14.78 0.53
N TYR A 59 -28.19 13.76 1.14
CA TYR A 59 -27.06 13.92 2.05
C TYR A 59 -26.23 12.63 2.23
N ILE A 60 -24.95 12.79 2.59
CA ILE A 60 -24.04 11.71 2.97
C ILE A 60 -24.19 11.44 4.46
N ARG A 61 -24.48 10.18 4.80
CA ARG A 61 -24.70 9.69 6.16
C ARG A 61 -23.37 9.25 6.79
N LEU A 62 -23.35 9.21 8.12
CA LEU A 62 -22.24 8.72 8.90
C LEU A 62 -22.75 7.79 10.00
N ALA A 63 -22.09 6.65 10.17
CA ALA A 63 -22.13 5.83 11.37
C ALA A 63 -20.74 5.80 12.01
N TYR A 64 -20.66 5.67 13.33
CA TYR A 64 -19.40 5.57 14.06
C TYR A 64 -19.43 4.43 15.09
N ALA A 65 -18.26 3.87 15.38
CA ALA A 65 -18.07 2.80 16.35
C ALA A 65 -16.65 2.82 16.95
N ASP A 66 -16.48 2.22 18.13
CA ASP A 66 -15.16 2.02 18.77
C ASP A 66 -14.50 0.69 18.36
N SER A 67 -15.26 -0.24 17.80
CA SER A 67 -14.81 -1.51 17.25
C SER A 67 -15.41 -1.69 15.85
N ILE A 68 -14.66 -2.32 14.95
CA ILE A 68 -15.09 -2.52 13.57
C ILE A 68 -16.33 -3.41 13.46
N GLU A 69 -16.49 -4.36 14.37
CA GLU A 69 -17.68 -5.22 14.50
C GLU A 69 -18.89 -4.46 15.09
N GLY A 70 -18.69 -3.23 15.58
CA GLY A 70 -19.71 -2.42 16.22
C GLY A 70 -19.70 -2.51 17.76
N PRO A 71 -20.77 -2.06 18.43
CA PRO A 71 -22.02 -1.56 17.86
C PRO A 71 -21.82 -0.22 17.14
N TRP A 72 -22.49 -0.08 15.98
CA TRP A 72 -22.48 1.13 15.17
C TRP A 72 -23.59 2.09 15.60
N ARG A 73 -23.30 3.40 15.62
CA ARG A 73 -24.26 4.46 15.97
C ARG A 73 -24.38 5.44 14.81
N ILE A 74 -25.60 5.81 14.45
CA ILE A 74 -25.84 6.81 13.40
C ILE A 74 -25.56 8.22 13.94
N HIS A 75 -24.78 9.00 13.19
CA HIS A 75 -24.63 10.43 13.41
C HIS A 75 -25.84 11.17 12.81
N PRO A 76 -26.64 11.89 13.63
CA PRO A 76 -27.83 12.58 13.14
C PRO A 76 -27.51 13.64 12.09
N GLY A 77 -28.28 13.69 11.01
CA GLY A 77 -28.16 14.72 9.96
C GLY A 77 -27.03 14.50 8.94
N GLY A 78 -26.15 13.52 9.15
CA GLY A 78 -25.04 13.23 8.25
C GLY A 78 -23.93 14.29 8.27
N VAL A 79 -23.08 14.29 7.25
CA VAL A 79 -21.82 15.06 7.24
C VAL A 79 -21.67 16.00 6.05
N LEU A 80 -22.49 15.81 5.02
CA LEU A 80 -22.53 16.65 3.82
C LEU A 80 -23.93 16.59 3.21
N SER A 81 -24.55 17.74 2.96
CA SER A 81 -25.88 17.85 2.35
C SER A 81 -25.82 18.45 0.95
N LEU A 82 -26.80 18.11 0.12
CA LEU A 82 -26.98 18.66 -1.23
C LEU A 82 -27.11 20.19 -1.18
N ALA A 83 -27.70 20.75 -0.13
CA ALA A 83 -27.82 22.19 0.06
C ALA A 83 -26.46 22.90 0.16
N GLN A 84 -25.42 22.22 0.64
CA GLN A 84 -24.05 22.75 0.68
C GLN A 84 -23.36 22.69 -0.69
N CYS A 85 -23.94 22.00 -1.66
CA CYS A 85 -23.38 21.78 -2.99
C CYS A 85 -24.19 22.53 -4.06
N PRO A 86 -24.11 23.89 -4.13
CA PRO A 86 -24.95 24.68 -5.03
C PRO A 86 -24.69 24.41 -6.52
N PHE A 87 -23.64 23.66 -6.86
CA PHE A 87 -23.27 23.23 -8.21
C PHE A 87 -23.81 21.84 -8.59
N ILE A 88 -24.49 21.14 -7.68
CA ILE A 88 -25.12 19.82 -7.90
C ILE A 88 -26.65 19.96 -7.84
N LYS A 89 -27.38 19.13 -8.59
CA LYS A 89 -28.85 19.00 -8.55
C LYS A 89 -29.26 17.55 -8.32
N GLY A 90 -30.46 17.32 -7.77
CA GLY A 90 -31.01 15.98 -7.60
C GLY A 90 -30.52 15.32 -6.32
N HIS A 91 -29.34 14.71 -6.34
CA HIS A 91 -28.84 13.87 -5.25
C HIS A 91 -27.32 13.97 -5.09
N ILE A 92 -26.82 13.51 -3.95
CA ILE A 92 -25.40 13.24 -3.70
C ILE A 92 -25.21 11.85 -3.08
N ALA A 93 -24.24 11.08 -3.60
CA ALA A 93 -24.09 9.68 -3.22
C ALA A 93 -22.67 9.11 -3.40
N SER A 94 -22.51 7.84 -3.02
CA SER A 94 -21.30 7.01 -3.15
C SER A 94 -20.03 7.66 -2.60
N PRO A 95 -19.98 7.98 -1.30
CA PRO A 95 -18.78 8.56 -0.70
C PRO A 95 -17.58 7.61 -0.84
N ASP A 96 -16.39 8.19 -0.99
CA ASP A 96 -15.08 7.54 -0.90
C ASP A 96 -14.16 8.47 -0.09
N VAL A 97 -13.94 8.16 1.18
CA VAL A 97 -13.26 9.02 2.14
C VAL A 97 -11.85 8.52 2.41
N HIS A 98 -10.89 9.44 2.33
CA HIS A 98 -9.47 9.19 2.54
C HIS A 98 -8.91 10.13 3.61
N VAL A 99 -8.03 9.60 4.45
CA VAL A 99 -7.25 10.39 5.43
C VAL A 99 -5.96 10.86 4.77
N ASP A 100 -5.86 12.15 4.49
CA ASP A 100 -4.64 12.80 4.00
C ASP A 100 -3.74 13.15 5.20
N GLN A 101 -2.96 12.17 5.64
CA GLN A 101 -2.07 12.28 6.80
C GLN A 101 -1.07 13.43 6.67
N ARG A 102 -0.59 13.71 5.46
CA ARG A 102 0.41 14.75 5.21
C ARG A 102 -0.14 16.14 5.51
N ASN A 103 -1.37 16.40 5.10
CA ASN A 103 -2.01 17.70 5.28
C ASN A 103 -2.98 17.73 6.47
N ARG A 104 -3.04 16.65 7.27
CA ARG A 104 -3.94 16.49 8.43
C ARG A 104 -5.38 16.89 8.11
N ARG A 105 -5.92 16.30 7.05
CA ARG A 105 -7.28 16.53 6.58
C ARG A 105 -7.93 15.25 6.06
N PHE A 106 -9.24 15.28 5.94
CA PHE A 106 -10.04 14.27 5.27
C PHE A 106 -10.42 14.77 3.89
N VAL A 107 -10.40 13.87 2.92
CA VAL A 107 -10.87 14.13 1.55
C VAL A 107 -11.98 13.13 1.26
N MET A 108 -13.19 13.63 0.99
CA MET A 108 -14.32 12.82 0.55
C MET A 108 -14.52 13.06 -0.94
N TYR A 109 -14.52 11.99 -1.72
CA TYR A 109 -15.04 12.01 -3.09
C TYR A 109 -16.48 11.53 -3.07
N PHE A 110 -17.35 12.21 -3.80
CA PHE A 110 -18.76 11.89 -3.89
C PHE A 110 -19.27 12.32 -5.26
N HIS A 111 -20.44 11.83 -5.68
CA HIS A 111 -20.98 12.19 -6.99
C HIS A 111 -22.36 12.81 -6.90
N GLY A 112 -22.73 13.54 -7.95
CA GLY A 112 -24.08 14.00 -8.20
C GLY A 112 -24.21 14.58 -9.62
N PRO A 113 -25.44 14.78 -10.10
CA PRO A 113 -25.67 15.48 -11.37
C PRO A 113 -25.21 16.94 -11.30
N ALA A 114 -24.29 17.36 -12.17
CA ALA A 114 -23.85 18.75 -12.23
C ALA A 114 -24.98 19.67 -12.72
N LYS A 115 -25.13 20.88 -12.16
CA LYS A 115 -26.20 21.81 -12.59
C LYS A 115 -26.08 22.25 -14.05
N GLY A 116 -24.85 22.42 -14.54
CA GLY A 116 -24.55 22.87 -15.91
C GLY A 116 -23.96 21.79 -16.82
N GLY A 117 -23.94 20.53 -16.41
CA GLY A 117 -23.35 19.43 -17.17
C GLY A 117 -24.36 18.34 -17.52
N GLU A 118 -23.97 17.47 -18.46
CA GLU A 118 -24.71 16.24 -18.76
C GLU A 118 -24.24 15.11 -17.83
N GLY A 119 -25.19 14.43 -17.20
CA GLY A 119 -24.92 13.23 -16.39
C GLY A 119 -24.36 13.49 -14.98
N GLN A 120 -23.95 12.39 -14.35
CA GLN A 120 -23.42 12.35 -12.99
C GLN A 120 -21.90 12.49 -13.00
N THR A 121 -21.34 13.33 -12.13
CA THR A 121 -19.90 13.58 -12.06
C THR A 121 -19.41 13.51 -10.61
N THR A 122 -18.14 13.17 -10.44
CA THR A 122 -17.47 13.14 -9.13
C THR A 122 -16.97 14.52 -8.75
N PHE A 123 -17.15 14.88 -7.49
CA PHE A 123 -16.60 16.07 -6.82
C PHE A 123 -15.81 15.65 -5.59
N ALA A 124 -15.06 16.58 -5.00
CA ALA A 124 -14.39 16.40 -3.71
C ALA A 124 -14.94 17.36 -2.65
N ALA A 125 -14.83 16.96 -1.40
CA ALA A 125 -15.01 17.81 -0.23
C ALA A 125 -13.86 17.57 0.75
N THR A 126 -13.50 18.59 1.53
CA THR A 126 -12.43 18.49 2.52
C THR A 126 -12.92 18.80 3.92
N SER A 127 -12.35 18.15 4.93
CA SER A 127 -12.68 18.36 6.33
C SER A 127 -11.44 18.27 7.21
N GLY A 128 -11.43 18.98 8.34
CA GLY A 128 -10.40 18.87 9.37
C GLY A 128 -10.72 17.89 10.50
N ASP A 129 -11.98 17.43 10.59
CA ASP A 129 -12.48 16.61 11.70
C ASP A 129 -13.24 15.34 11.25
N GLY A 130 -13.52 15.22 9.95
CA GLY A 130 -14.26 14.09 9.39
C GLY A 130 -15.77 14.20 9.61
N LEU A 131 -16.28 15.33 10.13
CA LEU A 131 -17.70 15.59 10.38
C LEU A 131 -18.21 16.76 9.53
N HIS A 132 -17.44 17.85 9.46
CA HIS A 132 -17.83 19.06 8.74
C HIS A 132 -17.07 19.17 7.43
N PHE A 133 -17.71 18.81 6.32
CA PHE A 133 -17.11 18.83 4.99
C PHE A 133 -17.41 20.13 4.22
N ASN A 134 -16.37 20.67 3.59
CA ASN A 134 -16.43 21.81 2.69
C ASN A 134 -16.32 21.31 1.24
N PRO A 135 -17.42 21.34 0.46
CA PRO A 135 -17.43 20.82 -0.89
C PRO A 135 -16.72 21.75 -1.89
N LEU A 136 -16.04 21.16 -2.86
CA LEU A 136 -15.32 21.84 -3.94
C LEU A 136 -16.12 21.73 -5.24
N SER A 137 -16.24 22.83 -5.97
CA SER A 137 -17.08 22.91 -7.17
C SER A 137 -16.43 22.36 -8.45
N GLU A 138 -15.15 21.99 -8.41
CA GLU A 138 -14.43 21.46 -9.56
C GLU A 138 -14.85 20.00 -9.83
N PRO A 139 -15.37 19.68 -11.03
CA PRO A 139 -15.69 18.31 -11.41
C PRO A 139 -14.41 17.52 -11.70
N LEU A 140 -14.31 16.30 -11.16
CA LEU A 140 -13.10 15.48 -11.22
C LEU A 140 -13.15 14.38 -12.28
N GLY A 141 -14.33 14.08 -12.82
CA GLY A 141 -14.54 13.04 -13.83
C GLY A 141 -15.87 12.29 -13.65
N PRO A 142 -16.03 11.11 -14.29
CA PRO A 142 -17.23 10.29 -14.16
C PRO A 142 -17.57 9.93 -12.70
N SER A 143 -18.83 9.61 -12.42
CA SER A 143 -19.31 9.20 -11.09
C SER A 143 -18.68 7.88 -10.59
N TYR A 144 -18.98 7.51 -9.35
CA TYR A 144 -18.52 6.26 -8.70
C TYR A 144 -17.00 6.12 -8.63
N ALA A 145 -16.33 7.20 -8.23
CA ALA A 145 -14.89 7.19 -8.06
C ALA A 145 -14.44 6.33 -6.87
N ARG A 146 -13.34 5.62 -7.06
CA ARG A 146 -12.53 5.03 -5.98
C ARG A 146 -11.09 5.45 -6.16
N PHE A 147 -10.52 6.11 -5.16
CA PHE A 147 -9.16 6.62 -5.20
C PHE A 147 -8.19 5.76 -4.40
N PHE A 148 -6.92 5.84 -4.77
CA PHE A 148 -5.82 5.23 -4.04
C PHE A 148 -4.52 5.98 -4.32
N ARG A 149 -3.55 5.82 -3.43
CA ARG A 149 -2.20 6.38 -3.60
C ARG A 149 -1.23 5.36 -4.16
N HIS A 150 -0.48 5.78 -5.18
CA HIS A 150 0.68 5.03 -5.68
C HIS A 150 1.80 6.01 -6.00
N ASP A 151 2.95 5.79 -5.35
CA ASP A 151 4.11 6.65 -5.45
C ASP A 151 3.74 8.11 -5.11
N GLN A 152 4.11 9.06 -5.95
CA GLN A 152 3.84 10.48 -5.75
C GLN A 152 2.51 10.95 -6.36
N TRP A 153 1.61 10.02 -6.68
CA TRP A 153 0.36 10.31 -7.38
C TRP A 153 -0.86 9.76 -6.65
N TRP A 154 -1.97 10.47 -6.84
CA TRP A 154 -3.31 9.98 -6.62
C TRP A 154 -3.80 9.36 -7.92
N TYR A 155 -4.35 8.16 -7.83
CA TYR A 155 -5.02 7.48 -8.92
C TYR A 155 -6.48 7.24 -8.53
N GLY A 156 -7.38 7.36 -9.49
CA GLY A 156 -8.80 7.07 -9.32
C GLY A 156 -9.31 6.15 -10.41
N LEU A 157 -10.14 5.16 -10.06
CA LEU A 157 -10.94 4.40 -11.02
C LEU A 157 -12.38 4.93 -10.98
N LEU A 158 -12.85 5.48 -12.11
CA LEU A 158 -14.10 6.22 -12.20
C LEU A 158 -15.01 5.65 -13.30
N GLY A 159 -16.32 5.66 -13.07
CA GLY A 159 -17.37 5.25 -14.01
C GLY A 159 -18.11 3.98 -13.60
N THR A 160 -19.14 3.60 -14.37
CA THR A 160 -19.94 2.38 -14.15
C THR A 160 -20.31 1.67 -15.47
N GLU A 161 -19.58 1.93 -16.54
CA GLU A 161 -19.79 1.28 -17.85
C GLU A 161 -18.44 0.97 -18.47
N ALA A 162 -17.63 2.02 -18.59
CA ALA A 162 -16.21 1.95 -18.81
C ALA A 162 -15.52 2.57 -17.60
N ILE A 163 -14.86 1.72 -16.80
CA ILE A 163 -14.05 2.17 -15.69
C ILE A 163 -12.75 2.73 -16.25
N THR A 164 -12.54 4.02 -16.07
CA THR A 164 -11.37 4.72 -16.58
C THR A 164 -10.46 5.12 -15.43
N VAL A 165 -9.15 4.95 -15.62
CA VAL A 165 -8.17 5.47 -14.66
C VAL A 165 -7.96 6.96 -14.87
N PHE A 166 -7.91 7.71 -13.77
CA PHE A 166 -7.50 9.10 -13.70
C PHE A 166 -6.33 9.25 -12.75
N ARG A 167 -5.50 10.27 -12.93
CA ARG A 167 -4.33 10.52 -12.08
C ARG A 167 -4.16 12.01 -11.76
N SER A 168 -3.82 12.35 -10.52
CA SER A 168 -3.55 13.73 -10.08
C SER A 168 -2.38 13.79 -9.10
N ARG A 169 -1.66 14.92 -9.08
CA ARG A 169 -0.66 15.21 -8.02
C ARG A 169 -1.31 15.66 -6.72
N THR A 170 -2.38 16.45 -6.80
CA THR A 170 -3.04 17.06 -5.64
C THR A 170 -4.07 16.12 -5.02
N GLY A 171 -4.68 15.28 -5.84
CA GLY A 171 -5.79 14.41 -5.47
C GLY A 171 -7.14 15.12 -5.43
N ILE A 172 -7.22 16.43 -5.62
CA ILE A 172 -8.48 17.19 -5.53
C ILE A 172 -8.73 18.11 -6.74
N SER A 173 -7.79 18.13 -7.68
CA SER A 173 -7.80 18.93 -8.91
C SER A 173 -6.90 18.27 -9.96
N ASP A 174 -6.85 18.80 -11.17
CA ASP A 174 -5.83 18.48 -12.17
C ASP A 174 -5.74 16.98 -12.53
N PHE A 175 -6.89 16.34 -12.67
CA PHE A 175 -6.95 14.92 -13.02
C PHE A 175 -6.71 14.68 -14.51
N GLU A 176 -5.66 13.92 -14.82
CA GLU A 176 -5.34 13.41 -16.15
C GLU A 176 -6.09 12.11 -16.41
N ARG A 177 -6.83 12.04 -17.53
CA ARG A 177 -7.49 10.82 -17.99
C ARG A 177 -6.48 9.82 -18.58
N GLY A 178 -6.65 8.55 -18.26
CA GLY A 178 -5.85 7.44 -18.81
C GLY A 178 -6.69 6.34 -19.45
N ALA A 179 -6.23 5.10 -19.29
CA ALA A 179 -6.82 3.91 -19.90
C ALA A 179 -8.20 3.55 -19.35
N VAL A 180 -9.00 2.87 -20.16
CA VAL A 180 -10.16 2.11 -19.68
C VAL A 180 -9.64 0.78 -19.13
N VAL A 181 -9.77 0.57 -17.82
CA VAL A 181 -9.24 -0.60 -17.12
C VAL A 181 -10.22 -1.77 -17.07
N LEU A 182 -11.53 -1.47 -17.11
CA LEU A 182 -12.64 -2.42 -17.25
C LEU A 182 -13.66 -1.81 -18.22
N SER A 183 -14.05 -2.58 -19.23
CA SER A 183 -15.03 -2.13 -20.23
C SER A 183 -16.22 -3.07 -20.25
N GLY A 184 -17.42 -2.49 -20.22
CA GLY A 184 -18.63 -3.15 -20.68
C GLY A 184 -18.58 -3.30 -22.20
N MET A 185 -18.61 -4.52 -22.73
CA MET A 185 -18.82 -4.76 -24.15
C MET A 185 -20.31 -4.90 -24.44
N LYS A 186 -20.73 -4.62 -25.68
CA LYS A 186 -22.10 -4.85 -26.13
C LYS A 186 -22.49 -6.32 -25.86
N HIS A 187 -23.60 -6.54 -25.15
CA HIS A 187 -24.10 -7.85 -24.72
C HIS A 187 -23.37 -8.56 -23.57
N LEU A 188 -22.42 -7.91 -22.88
CA LEU A 188 -21.84 -8.42 -21.63
C LEU A 188 -22.28 -7.57 -20.42
N PRO A 189 -22.41 -8.18 -19.22
CA PRO A 189 -22.64 -7.44 -17.98
C PRO A 189 -21.62 -6.31 -17.78
N THR A 190 -22.09 -5.14 -17.39
CA THR A 190 -21.25 -3.93 -17.31
C THR A 190 -20.78 -3.70 -15.87
N PRO A 191 -19.52 -3.31 -15.63
CA PRO A 191 -19.02 -3.05 -14.28
C PRO A 191 -19.85 -1.96 -13.58
N ARG A 192 -20.32 -2.21 -12.35
CA ARG A 192 -21.17 -1.26 -11.60
C ARG A 192 -20.38 -0.52 -10.54
N HIS A 193 -20.15 -1.18 -9.40
CA HIS A 193 -19.48 -0.58 -8.24
C HIS A 193 -18.10 -1.19 -8.05
N LEU A 194 -17.19 -0.43 -7.45
CA LEU A 194 -15.79 -0.81 -7.28
C LEU A 194 -15.32 -0.67 -5.83
N ALA A 195 -14.33 -1.48 -5.47
CA ALA A 195 -13.42 -1.22 -4.37
C ALA A 195 -12.00 -1.61 -4.73
N LEU A 196 -11.04 -0.95 -4.10
CA LEU A 196 -9.62 -1.05 -4.42
C LEU A 196 -8.83 -1.50 -3.20
N GLN A 197 -7.92 -2.46 -3.40
CA GLN A 197 -6.96 -2.89 -2.38
C GLN A 197 -5.57 -2.86 -3.00
N LYS A 198 -4.70 -1.97 -2.51
CA LYS A 198 -3.33 -1.84 -3.02
C LYS A 198 -2.36 -2.62 -2.15
N SER A 199 -1.59 -3.51 -2.78
CA SER A 199 -0.49 -4.23 -2.13
C SER A 199 0.78 -4.15 -2.98
N GLY A 200 1.70 -3.26 -2.60
CA GLY A 200 2.93 -3.02 -3.35
C GLY A 200 2.65 -2.58 -4.79
N ARG A 201 3.12 -3.40 -5.75
CA ARG A 201 2.90 -3.21 -7.21
C ARG A 201 1.54 -3.69 -7.71
N TRP A 202 0.74 -4.38 -6.88
CA TRP A 202 -0.52 -4.95 -7.33
C TRP A 202 -1.68 -4.12 -6.79
N LEU A 203 -2.64 -3.83 -7.66
CA LEU A 203 -3.94 -3.32 -7.28
C LEU A 203 -4.96 -4.42 -7.49
N ARG A 204 -5.61 -4.87 -6.44
CA ARG A 204 -6.78 -5.73 -6.56
C ARG A 204 -8.01 -4.85 -6.70
N VAL A 205 -8.83 -5.16 -7.70
CA VAL A 205 -10.06 -4.42 -8.01
C VAL A 205 -11.21 -5.37 -7.75
N PHE A 206 -12.01 -5.08 -6.73
CA PHE A 206 -13.27 -5.75 -6.46
C PHE A 206 -14.39 -5.02 -7.19
N TYR A 207 -15.31 -5.73 -7.80
CA TYR A 207 -16.38 -5.12 -8.57
C TYR A 207 -17.63 -5.98 -8.64
N THR A 208 -18.76 -5.33 -8.91
CA THR A 208 -20.02 -6.00 -9.29
C THR A 208 -20.37 -5.64 -10.73
N ARG A 209 -21.33 -6.34 -11.36
CA ARG A 209 -21.75 -6.04 -12.73
C ARG A 209 -23.27 -5.97 -12.87
N ARG A 210 -23.76 -4.97 -13.61
CA ARG A 210 -25.16 -4.88 -14.00
C ARG A 210 -25.52 -6.00 -14.97
N GLY A 211 -26.66 -6.64 -14.74
CA GLY A 211 -27.16 -7.77 -15.52
C GLY A 211 -26.71 -9.14 -15.00
N ASP A 212 -25.87 -9.21 -13.97
CA ASP A 212 -25.56 -10.48 -13.31
C ASP A 212 -26.76 -10.98 -12.49
N ALA A 213 -26.91 -12.31 -12.40
CA ALA A 213 -28.02 -12.98 -11.70
C ALA A 213 -27.50 -14.17 -10.84
N PRO A 214 -27.37 -14.03 -9.51
CA PRO A 214 -27.48 -12.78 -8.77
C PRO A 214 -26.30 -11.85 -9.04
N GLU A 215 -26.49 -10.55 -8.79
CA GLU A 215 -25.37 -9.62 -8.72
C GLU A 215 -24.49 -10.00 -7.51
N ARG A 216 -23.18 -10.09 -7.74
CA ARG A 216 -22.21 -10.69 -6.82
C ARG A 216 -20.87 -9.98 -6.94
N ILE A 217 -20.02 -10.15 -5.94
CA ILE A 217 -18.71 -9.49 -5.86
C ILE A 217 -17.67 -10.38 -6.56
N LEU A 218 -17.06 -9.81 -7.59
CA LEU A 218 -15.95 -10.37 -8.35
C LEU A 218 -14.67 -9.61 -7.98
N HIS A 219 -13.51 -10.17 -8.31
CA HIS A 219 -12.26 -9.44 -8.27
C HIS A 219 -11.31 -9.82 -9.39
N GLY A 220 -10.48 -8.85 -9.78
CA GLY A 220 -9.32 -9.01 -10.66
C GLY A 220 -8.13 -8.22 -10.14
N THR A 221 -7.06 -8.15 -10.92
CA THR A 221 -5.82 -7.45 -10.52
C THR A 221 -5.24 -6.60 -11.65
N ILE A 222 -4.65 -5.47 -11.29
CA ILE A 222 -3.83 -4.62 -12.15
C ILE A 222 -2.39 -4.67 -11.66
N ASP A 223 -1.45 -4.81 -12.59
CA ASP A 223 -0.02 -4.66 -12.31
C ASP A 223 0.38 -3.19 -12.46
N LEU A 224 0.55 -2.51 -11.34
CA LEU A 224 0.87 -1.08 -11.29
C LEU A 224 2.27 -0.75 -11.80
N ALA A 225 3.13 -1.75 -12.01
CA ALA A 225 4.46 -1.54 -12.60
C ALA A 225 4.40 -1.32 -14.13
N GLU A 226 3.29 -1.67 -14.78
CA GLU A 226 3.06 -1.31 -16.18
C GLU A 226 2.74 0.20 -16.29
N ASP A 227 2.92 0.79 -17.48
CA ASP A 227 2.47 2.16 -17.73
C ASP A 227 0.97 2.27 -17.44
N TRP A 228 0.58 3.23 -16.60
CA TRP A 228 -0.81 3.47 -16.20
C TRP A 228 -1.75 3.74 -17.37
N ARG A 229 -1.21 4.22 -18.51
CA ARG A 229 -1.95 4.36 -19.78
C ARG A 229 -2.26 3.04 -20.47
N ARG A 230 -1.79 1.92 -19.93
CA ARG A 230 -2.00 0.56 -20.43
C ARG A 230 -2.60 -0.38 -19.39
N TRP A 231 -2.91 0.13 -18.19
CA TRP A 231 -3.51 -0.68 -17.14
C TRP A 231 -4.82 -1.30 -17.60
N THR A 232 -5.01 -2.56 -17.21
CA THR A 232 -6.22 -3.34 -17.43
C THR A 232 -6.38 -4.32 -16.29
N VAL A 233 -7.63 -4.56 -15.89
CA VAL A 233 -7.93 -5.58 -14.87
C VAL A 233 -7.78 -6.95 -15.51
N LYS A 234 -6.82 -7.72 -15.01
CA LYS A 234 -6.55 -9.10 -15.41
C LYS A 234 -7.12 -10.08 -14.40
N GLY A 235 -7.69 -11.16 -14.92
CA GLY A 235 -8.35 -12.19 -14.14
C GLY A 235 -9.73 -11.77 -13.66
N GLU A 236 -10.60 -12.76 -13.50
CA GLU A 236 -11.94 -12.62 -12.94
C GLU A 236 -12.18 -13.81 -12.03
N THR A 237 -12.46 -13.57 -10.76
CA THR A 237 -12.77 -14.61 -9.78
C THR A 237 -13.86 -14.11 -8.87
N GLU A 238 -14.85 -14.96 -8.59
CA GLU A 238 -15.91 -14.65 -7.66
C GLU A 238 -15.42 -14.73 -6.22
N LEU A 239 -15.71 -13.69 -5.44
CA LEU A 239 -15.40 -13.63 -4.01
C LEU A 239 -16.61 -14.02 -3.16
N LEU A 240 -17.75 -13.42 -3.46
CA LEU A 240 -18.93 -13.47 -2.60
C LEU A 240 -20.20 -13.31 -3.42
N ARG A 241 -21.18 -14.17 -3.16
CA ARG A 241 -22.56 -14.09 -3.67
C ARG A 241 -23.55 -14.12 -2.49
N PRO A 242 -24.82 -13.71 -2.66
CA PRO A 242 -25.82 -13.83 -1.60
C PRO A 242 -25.95 -15.27 -1.08
N GLN A 243 -25.90 -15.46 0.24
CA GLN A 243 -26.08 -16.76 0.89
C GLN A 243 -26.90 -16.70 2.19
N THR A 244 -27.13 -15.51 2.74
CA THR A 244 -27.88 -15.29 3.98
C THR A 244 -29.20 -14.57 3.71
N ASP A 245 -30.12 -14.62 4.68
CA ASP A 245 -31.44 -13.97 4.57
C ASP A 245 -31.30 -12.46 4.39
N PHE A 246 -30.40 -11.82 5.14
CA PHE A 246 -30.15 -10.38 5.01
C PHE A 246 -29.47 -9.98 3.70
N GLU A 247 -28.87 -10.93 2.98
CA GLU A 247 -28.33 -10.73 1.62
C GLU A 247 -29.39 -10.92 0.53
N GLY A 248 -30.61 -11.29 0.90
CA GLY A 248 -31.68 -11.59 -0.05
C GLY A 248 -31.53 -12.97 -0.70
N ALA A 249 -30.80 -13.91 -0.11
CA ALA A 249 -30.56 -15.23 -0.71
C ALA A 249 -31.84 -16.04 -0.97
N GLY A 250 -32.89 -15.82 -0.17
CA GLY A 250 -34.22 -16.41 -0.35
C GLY A 250 -35.09 -15.75 -1.42
N LEU A 251 -34.66 -14.60 -1.97
CA LEU A 251 -35.40 -13.88 -3.02
C LEU A 251 -35.09 -14.47 -4.40
N PRO A 252 -35.96 -14.26 -5.41
CA PRO A 252 -35.74 -14.74 -6.76
C PRO A 252 -34.39 -14.28 -7.34
N VAL A 253 -33.66 -15.21 -7.95
CA VAL A 253 -32.45 -14.89 -8.70
C VAL A 253 -32.86 -14.26 -10.03
N CYS A 254 -32.61 -12.95 -10.18
CA CYS A 254 -32.92 -12.20 -11.39
C CYS A 254 -31.72 -11.33 -11.80
N PRO A 255 -31.58 -11.02 -13.11
CA PRO A 255 -30.61 -10.03 -13.57
C PRO A 255 -30.84 -8.68 -12.91
N SER A 256 -29.80 -8.07 -12.36
CA SER A 256 -29.88 -6.73 -11.80
C SER A 256 -30.16 -5.68 -12.88
N ARG A 257 -30.91 -4.63 -12.51
CA ARG A 257 -31.29 -3.54 -13.42
C ARG A 257 -30.39 -2.31 -13.25
N ASP A 258 -30.45 -1.41 -14.21
CA ASP A 258 -29.87 -0.07 -14.11
C ASP A 258 -30.65 0.77 -13.07
N GLY A 259 -29.95 1.64 -12.35
CA GLY A 259 -30.55 2.48 -11.30
C GLY A 259 -30.63 1.80 -9.93
N PRO A 260 -31.23 2.48 -8.93
CA PRO A 260 -31.34 1.97 -7.56
C PRO A 260 -32.12 0.67 -7.48
N ALA A 261 -31.92 -0.10 -6.41
CA ALA A 261 -32.77 -1.26 -6.13
C ALA A 261 -34.21 -0.81 -5.79
N GLU A 262 -35.22 -1.48 -6.36
CA GLU A 262 -36.65 -1.24 -6.07
C GLU A 262 -37.11 -2.15 -4.92
N GLY A 263 -36.43 -2.05 -3.78
CA GLY A 263 -36.62 -2.92 -2.62
C GLY A 263 -35.54 -4.01 -2.50
N ALA A 264 -35.81 -5.00 -1.65
CA ALA A 264 -34.87 -6.09 -1.40
C ALA A 264 -34.76 -7.01 -2.64
N GLU A 265 -33.53 -7.34 -3.03
CA GLU A 265 -33.21 -8.19 -4.18
C GLU A 265 -32.18 -9.25 -3.81
N ASN A 266 -32.07 -10.35 -4.57
CA ASN A 266 -30.97 -11.32 -4.41
C ASN A 266 -29.68 -10.76 -5.05
N ALA A 267 -29.02 -9.82 -4.37
CA ALA A 267 -27.90 -9.05 -4.93
C ALA A 267 -26.95 -8.50 -3.86
N LEU A 268 -25.64 -8.53 -4.14
CA LEU A 268 -24.62 -7.79 -3.40
C LEU A 268 -24.09 -6.63 -4.24
N ARG A 269 -23.94 -5.45 -3.65
CA ARG A 269 -23.48 -4.21 -4.32
C ARG A 269 -22.44 -3.46 -3.50
N ASP A 270 -21.94 -2.36 -4.05
CA ASP A 270 -21.03 -1.39 -3.43
C ASP A 270 -19.98 -2.00 -2.48
N PRO A 271 -19.06 -2.84 -2.98
CA PRO A 271 -17.95 -3.29 -2.16
C PRO A 271 -17.14 -2.08 -1.69
N ALA A 272 -16.53 -2.20 -0.51
CA ALA A 272 -15.54 -1.29 0.03
C ALA A 272 -14.52 -2.07 0.85
N ILE A 273 -13.25 -1.67 0.80
CA ILE A 273 -12.16 -2.35 1.48
C ILE A 273 -11.62 -1.46 2.58
N PHE A 274 -11.42 -2.06 3.75
CA PHE A 274 -10.70 -1.46 4.87
C PHE A 274 -9.56 -2.38 5.29
N GLU A 275 -8.40 -1.80 5.61
CA GLU A 275 -7.21 -2.55 6.02
C GLU A 275 -6.60 -1.91 7.27
N GLU A 276 -6.30 -2.73 8.26
CA GLU A 276 -5.73 -2.32 9.54
C GLU A 276 -5.04 -3.52 10.18
N SER A 277 -3.85 -3.31 10.76
CA SER A 277 -3.12 -4.32 11.52
C SER A 277 -2.92 -5.66 10.78
N GLY A 278 -2.77 -5.62 9.44
CA GLY A 278 -2.57 -6.81 8.60
C GLY A 278 -3.83 -7.62 8.29
N ARG A 279 -5.00 -7.16 8.75
CA ARG A 279 -6.31 -7.73 8.42
C ARG A 279 -6.99 -6.91 7.32
N THR A 280 -7.86 -7.56 6.56
CA THR A 280 -8.62 -6.95 5.46
C THR A 280 -10.10 -7.21 5.67
N TRP A 281 -10.89 -6.15 5.68
CA TRP A 281 -12.34 -6.22 5.78
C TRP A 281 -12.99 -5.74 4.49
N LEU A 282 -14.06 -6.43 4.11
CA LEU A 282 -14.98 -6.10 3.04
C LEU A 282 -16.27 -5.60 3.65
N LEU A 283 -16.63 -4.36 3.32
CA LEU A 283 -17.98 -3.85 3.50
C LEU A 283 -18.70 -3.96 2.17
N TYR A 284 -20.00 -4.23 2.20
CA TYR A 284 -20.80 -4.36 0.98
C TYR A 284 -22.27 -4.10 1.26
N ALA A 285 -22.96 -3.55 0.26
CA ALA A 285 -24.41 -3.39 0.30
C ALA A 285 -25.09 -4.75 0.08
N VAL A 286 -26.11 -5.02 0.89
CA VAL A 286 -26.84 -6.29 0.90
C VAL A 286 -28.25 -6.14 0.36
N ALA A 287 -28.79 -7.26 -0.13
CA ALA A 287 -30.13 -7.37 -0.70
C ALA A 287 -30.43 -6.28 -1.75
N GLY A 288 -29.47 -5.99 -2.62
CA GLY A 288 -29.48 -4.82 -3.49
C GLY A 288 -28.86 -3.62 -2.78
N GLU A 289 -29.66 -2.83 -2.07
CA GLU A 289 -29.24 -1.58 -1.42
C GLU A 289 -30.02 -1.38 -0.10
N SER A 290 -30.21 -2.44 0.68
CA SER A 290 -31.08 -2.45 1.88
C SER A 290 -30.33 -2.46 3.22
N GLY A 291 -29.01 -2.41 3.19
CA GLY A 291 -28.17 -2.43 4.39
C GLY A 291 -26.70 -2.61 4.04
N ILE A 292 -25.82 -2.50 5.04
CA ILE A 292 -24.38 -2.74 4.88
C ILE A 292 -23.97 -3.89 5.79
N ALA A 293 -23.28 -4.87 5.21
CA ALA A 293 -22.68 -5.98 5.93
C ALA A 293 -21.15 -5.88 5.94
N LEU A 294 -20.55 -6.59 6.90
CA LEU A 294 -19.12 -6.72 7.09
C LEU A 294 -18.71 -8.19 6.89
N ALA A 295 -17.59 -8.39 6.19
CA ALA A 295 -16.91 -9.67 6.08
C ALA A 295 -15.39 -9.49 6.22
N GLU A 296 -14.70 -10.50 6.72
CA GLU A 296 -13.23 -10.54 6.75
C GLU A 296 -12.70 -11.32 5.53
N ILE A 297 -11.85 -10.68 4.74
CA ILE A 297 -11.15 -11.33 3.63
C ILE A 297 -9.88 -11.98 4.16
N THR A 298 -9.74 -13.27 3.89
CA THR A 298 -8.51 -14.02 4.15
C THR A 298 -7.98 -14.61 2.85
N SER A 299 -6.66 -14.63 2.69
CA SER A 299 -6.00 -15.34 1.60
C SER A 299 -5.57 -16.72 2.10
N ARG A 300 -6.02 -17.77 1.42
CA ARG A 300 -5.48 -19.12 1.60
C ARG A 300 -4.63 -19.47 0.39
N ASP A 301 -3.41 -19.94 0.64
CA ASP A 301 -2.66 -20.62 -0.40
C ASP A 301 -3.43 -21.87 -0.80
N VAL A 302 -3.61 -22.07 -2.10
CA VAL A 302 -4.23 -23.29 -2.61
C VAL A 302 -3.32 -24.45 -2.22
N PRO A 303 -3.77 -25.42 -1.40
CA PRO A 303 -3.02 -26.65 -1.23
C PRO A 303 -2.96 -27.31 -2.60
N GLY A 304 -1.75 -27.42 -3.16
CA GLY A 304 -1.53 -28.24 -4.34
C GLY A 304 -2.16 -29.60 -4.11
N LYS A 305 -3.01 -30.06 -5.04
CA LYS A 305 -3.73 -31.34 -4.97
C LYS A 305 -2.83 -32.40 -4.33
N ALA A 306 -3.31 -32.96 -3.22
CA ALA A 306 -2.63 -33.97 -2.43
C ALA A 306 -2.14 -35.13 -3.30
N ALA A 307 -0.83 -35.24 -3.50
CA ALA A 307 -0.21 -36.51 -3.81
C ALA A 307 -0.18 -37.33 -2.52
N ARG A 308 -0.95 -38.41 -2.48
CA ARG A 308 -1.01 -39.37 -1.36
C ARG A 308 0.35 -40.07 -1.17
N MET A 309 0.88 -39.91 0.06
CA MET A 309 1.61 -40.89 0.90
C MET A 309 3.02 -41.40 0.50
N PRO A 310 3.82 -41.83 1.50
CA PRO A 310 5.18 -41.38 1.69
C PRO A 310 6.21 -42.42 1.28
N ALA A 311 7.38 -41.95 0.83
CA ALA A 311 8.57 -42.79 0.79
C ALA A 311 9.80 -41.92 1.09
N THR A 312 10.14 -41.86 2.37
CA THR A 312 11.54 -41.96 2.77
C THR A 312 12.19 -43.09 1.97
N THR A 313 13.46 -42.90 1.59
CA THR A 313 14.28 -43.89 0.85
C THR A 313 14.11 -43.90 -0.67
N LEU A 314 14.73 -42.95 -1.38
CA LEU A 314 15.56 -43.19 -2.59
C LEU A 314 16.18 -41.89 -3.16
N ARG A 315 16.79 -41.06 -2.30
CA ARG A 315 17.71 -40.01 -2.76
C ARG A 315 19.10 -40.63 -2.97
N ARG A 316 19.40 -41.10 -4.19
CA ARG A 316 20.79 -41.14 -4.74
C ARG A 316 20.90 -41.50 -6.23
N GLY A 317 19.88 -42.08 -6.88
CA GLY A 317 19.94 -42.46 -8.31
C GLY A 317 19.58 -41.37 -9.32
N ALA A 318 18.54 -40.58 -9.06
CA ALA A 318 17.93 -39.69 -10.07
C ALA A 318 18.77 -38.44 -10.44
N ARG A 319 19.84 -38.12 -9.69
CA ARG A 319 20.69 -36.96 -9.96
C ARG A 319 21.66 -37.16 -11.14
N ARG A 320 22.01 -38.39 -11.54
CA ARG A 320 22.96 -38.60 -12.65
C ARG A 320 22.31 -38.57 -14.03
N LEU A 321 21.05 -38.99 -14.16
CA LEU A 321 20.37 -39.05 -15.45
C LEU A 321 19.91 -37.67 -15.93
N PHE A 322 19.41 -36.83 -15.01
CA PHE A 322 19.02 -35.44 -15.28
C PHE A 322 20.21 -34.57 -15.71
N TRP A 323 21.42 -34.85 -15.19
CA TRP A 323 22.65 -34.14 -15.56
C TRP A 323 23.24 -34.57 -16.91
N ARG A 324 23.00 -35.80 -17.37
CA ARG A 324 23.42 -36.26 -18.70
C ARG A 324 22.54 -35.67 -19.80
N LEU A 325 21.23 -35.55 -19.58
CA LEU A 325 20.30 -34.98 -20.56
C LEU A 325 20.46 -33.45 -20.71
N ARG A 326 20.95 -32.75 -19.67
CA ARG A 326 21.18 -31.30 -19.71
C ARG A 326 22.51 -30.88 -20.36
N LYS A 327 23.45 -31.82 -20.57
CA LYS A 327 24.71 -31.57 -21.30
C LYS A 327 24.57 -31.66 -22.83
N ALA A 328 23.42 -32.14 -23.33
CA ALA A 328 23.18 -32.37 -24.76
C ALA A 328 22.23 -31.35 -25.42
N ALA A 329 21.75 -30.33 -24.67
CA ALA A 329 20.92 -29.27 -25.25
C ALA A 329 21.79 -28.08 -25.69
N PRO A 330 21.69 -27.61 -26.95
CA PRO A 330 22.38 -26.41 -27.39
C PRO A 330 21.94 -25.21 -26.54
N ARG A 331 22.91 -24.42 -26.07
CA ARG A 331 22.67 -23.15 -25.37
C ARG A 331 22.00 -22.17 -26.32
N LEU A 332 20.69 -22.00 -26.19
CA LEU A 332 19.94 -20.92 -26.83
C LEU A 332 20.20 -19.59 -26.08
N PRO A 333 20.71 -18.54 -26.75
CA PRO A 333 21.12 -17.28 -26.12
C PRO A 333 19.96 -16.29 -25.94
N SER A 334 18.88 -16.68 -25.24
CA SER A 334 17.71 -15.80 -25.04
C SER A 334 17.16 -15.77 -23.60
N ALA A 335 17.80 -16.44 -22.64
CA ALA A 335 17.35 -16.50 -21.24
C ALA A 335 18.18 -15.64 -20.25
N MET A 336 18.94 -14.65 -20.75
CA MET A 336 19.74 -13.74 -19.92
C MET A 336 18.98 -12.49 -19.42
N THR A 337 17.70 -12.35 -19.76
CA THR A 337 16.97 -11.07 -19.73
C THR A 337 16.00 -10.86 -18.56
N PHE A 338 15.95 -11.72 -17.54
CA PHE A 338 15.02 -11.49 -16.40
C PHE A 338 15.59 -11.80 -15.01
N ARG A 339 16.89 -11.56 -14.78
CA ARG A 339 17.45 -11.58 -13.41
C ARG A 339 17.14 -10.26 -12.69
N LYS A 340 16.54 -10.33 -11.51
CA LYS A 340 16.33 -9.16 -10.65
C LYS A 340 17.62 -8.86 -9.91
N ARG A 341 18.18 -7.67 -10.16
CA ARG A 341 19.41 -7.20 -9.52
C ARG A 341 19.03 -6.20 -8.43
N ILE A 342 19.50 -6.44 -7.21
CA ILE A 342 19.23 -5.58 -6.05
C ILE A 342 20.56 -5.13 -5.46
N PHE A 343 20.70 -3.82 -5.32
CA PHE A 343 21.84 -3.19 -4.67
C PHE A 343 21.42 -2.64 -3.31
N ILE A 344 22.18 -2.97 -2.27
CA ILE A 344 21.97 -2.47 -0.91
C ILE A 344 23.02 -1.39 -0.64
N ALA A 345 22.56 -0.15 -0.52
CA ALA A 345 23.36 1.02 -0.19
C ALA A 345 22.83 1.71 1.07
N GLY A 346 23.45 2.82 1.46
CA GLY A 346 23.10 3.60 2.66
C GLY A 346 24.32 4.25 3.30
N CYS A 347 24.11 5.20 4.20
CA CYS A 347 25.21 5.78 5.00
C CYS A 347 25.94 4.71 5.83
N ALA A 348 27.12 5.02 6.34
CA ALA A 348 27.95 4.11 7.08
C ALA A 348 27.18 3.65 8.30
N ARG A 349 27.30 2.36 8.64
CA ARG A 349 26.70 1.80 9.87
C ARG A 349 25.17 1.97 9.97
N SER A 350 24.49 2.19 8.84
CA SER A 350 23.03 2.29 8.76
C SER A 350 22.31 0.94 8.67
N GLY A 351 23.03 -0.18 8.79
CA GLY A 351 22.44 -1.52 8.80
C GLY A 351 22.52 -2.30 7.49
N THR A 352 23.27 -1.84 6.48
CA THR A 352 23.42 -2.54 5.19
C THR A 352 23.83 -4.01 5.33
N THR A 353 24.67 -4.36 6.32
CA THR A 353 25.03 -5.75 6.62
C THR A 353 23.86 -6.56 7.16
N LEU A 354 23.01 -5.97 8.01
CA LEU A 354 21.81 -6.61 8.55
C LEU A 354 20.79 -6.83 7.43
N SER A 355 20.56 -5.81 6.60
CA SER A 355 19.71 -5.90 5.42
C SER A 355 20.19 -7.00 4.46
N ARG A 356 21.50 -7.11 4.22
CA ARG A 356 22.08 -8.20 3.41
C ARG A 356 21.77 -9.58 3.99
N ARG A 357 21.83 -9.75 5.32
CA ARG A 357 21.47 -11.02 5.98
C ARG A 357 19.99 -11.32 5.84
N LEU A 358 19.13 -10.32 6.04
CA LEU A 358 17.69 -10.46 5.81
C LEU A 358 17.40 -10.96 4.39
N MET A 359 18.13 -10.48 3.38
CA MET A 359 17.93 -10.95 2.00
C MET A 359 18.17 -12.46 1.83
N ALA A 360 18.98 -13.09 2.68
CA ALA A 360 19.21 -14.54 2.62
C ALA A 360 17.98 -15.38 3.04
N CYS A 361 16.96 -14.74 3.61
CA CYS A 361 15.71 -15.38 4.01
C CYS A 361 14.67 -15.45 2.86
N PHE A 362 15.05 -15.11 1.63
CA PHE A 362 14.18 -15.21 0.45
C PHE A 362 14.52 -16.42 -0.43
N ASP A 363 13.56 -16.88 -1.21
CA ASP A 363 13.72 -17.97 -2.17
C ASP A 363 14.43 -17.51 -3.45
N ASP A 364 15.08 -18.44 -4.14
CA ASP A 364 15.74 -18.22 -5.44
C ASP A 364 16.61 -16.95 -5.48
N ILE A 365 17.40 -16.75 -4.42
CA ILE A 365 18.23 -15.57 -4.20
C ILE A 365 19.69 -15.93 -3.97
N TYR A 366 20.56 -15.25 -4.71
CA TYR A 366 21.98 -15.25 -4.47
C TYR A 366 22.38 -13.93 -3.80
N VAL A 367 22.82 -14.02 -2.54
CA VAL A 367 23.38 -12.90 -1.80
C VAL A 367 24.90 -12.95 -1.86
N HIS A 368 25.51 -11.96 -2.50
CA HIS A 368 26.96 -11.85 -2.57
C HIS A 368 27.56 -11.77 -1.16
N ARG A 369 28.63 -12.54 -0.94
CA ARG A 369 29.25 -12.68 0.39
C ARG A 369 29.95 -11.39 0.81
N ASP A 370 30.76 -10.87 -0.10
CA ASP A 370 31.60 -9.71 0.12
C ASP A 370 30.92 -8.41 -0.34
N GLU A 371 31.40 -7.29 0.18
CA GLU A 371 31.06 -5.98 -0.36
C GLU A 371 31.58 -5.85 -1.78
N ALA A 372 30.76 -5.32 -2.68
CA ALA A 372 31.16 -5.10 -4.06
C ALA A 372 30.45 -3.86 -4.64
N PRO A 373 31.07 -3.19 -5.62
CA PRO A 373 30.41 -2.10 -6.33
C PRO A 373 29.26 -2.65 -7.19
N TYR A 374 28.31 -1.80 -7.60
CA TYR A 374 27.12 -2.28 -8.31
C TYR A 374 27.45 -2.88 -9.69
N GLN A 375 28.59 -2.54 -10.27
CA GLN A 375 29.08 -3.09 -11.55
C GLN A 375 29.29 -4.60 -11.43
N ALA A 376 29.81 -5.09 -10.30
CA ALA A 376 29.94 -6.52 -10.04
C ALA A 376 28.57 -7.23 -10.10
N LEU A 377 27.49 -6.57 -9.66
CA LEU A 377 26.13 -7.11 -9.74
C LEU A 377 25.66 -7.30 -11.20
N LEU A 378 26.15 -6.48 -12.13
CA LEU A 378 25.83 -6.60 -13.55
C LEU A 378 26.51 -7.82 -14.18
N GLU A 379 27.73 -8.12 -13.73
CA GLU A 379 28.60 -9.18 -14.24
C GLU A 379 28.35 -10.55 -13.58
N LEU A 380 27.60 -10.61 -12.47
CA LEU A 380 27.33 -11.85 -11.75
C LEU A 380 26.59 -12.87 -12.63
N ASP A 381 27.28 -13.97 -12.97
CA ASP A 381 26.68 -15.13 -13.59
C ASP A 381 26.35 -16.22 -12.57
N ARG A 382 25.08 -16.21 -12.12
CA ARG A 382 24.57 -17.09 -11.08
C ARG A 382 23.26 -17.73 -11.50
N PRO A 383 23.00 -19.00 -11.14
CA PRO A 383 21.78 -19.69 -11.54
C PRO A 383 20.51 -19.09 -10.93
N GLU A 384 20.61 -18.40 -9.79
CA GLU A 384 19.50 -17.76 -9.09
C GLU A 384 18.92 -16.57 -9.86
N VAL A 385 17.60 -16.37 -9.75
CA VAL A 385 16.90 -15.27 -10.44
C VAL A 385 17.14 -13.93 -9.75
N ASN A 386 17.27 -13.92 -8.43
CA ASN A 386 17.45 -12.70 -7.64
C ASN A 386 18.90 -12.58 -7.20
N LEU A 387 19.59 -11.51 -7.60
CA LEU A 387 20.99 -11.27 -7.26
C LEU A 387 21.09 -10.04 -6.37
N VAL A 388 21.81 -10.17 -5.25
CA VAL A 388 21.97 -9.10 -4.26
C VAL A 388 23.44 -8.81 -4.04
N VAL A 389 23.82 -7.54 -4.14
CA VAL A 389 25.15 -7.04 -3.73
C VAL A 389 24.97 -5.93 -2.70
N LYS A 390 25.82 -5.95 -1.68
CA LYS A 390 25.95 -4.86 -0.70
C LYS A 390 27.10 -3.97 -1.13
N ARG A 391 26.88 -2.64 -1.05
CA ARG A 391 27.86 -1.61 -1.35
C ARG A 391 29.22 -1.83 -0.66
N THR A 392 30.26 -1.26 -1.25
CA THR A 392 31.55 -1.01 -0.61
C THR A 392 31.56 0.34 0.11
N TYR A 393 32.68 0.66 0.76
CA TYR A 393 33.00 2.00 1.24
C TYR A 393 32.88 3.09 0.15
N GLU A 394 33.29 2.78 -1.08
CA GLU A 394 33.41 3.77 -2.16
C GLU A 394 32.20 3.88 -3.08
N SER A 395 31.23 2.97 -2.98
CA SER A 395 30.08 2.94 -3.92
C SER A 395 29.21 4.20 -3.89
N HIS A 396 29.40 5.10 -2.93
CA HIS A 396 28.70 6.40 -2.92
C HIS A 396 29.26 7.37 -3.97
N LYS A 397 30.47 7.14 -4.49
CA LYS A 397 31.14 8.02 -5.46
C LYS A 397 30.49 7.99 -6.84
N ASP A 398 29.88 6.87 -7.20
CA ASP A 398 29.33 6.60 -8.52
C ASP A 398 27.86 6.11 -8.48
N ILE A 399 27.22 6.16 -7.32
CA ILE A 399 25.85 5.66 -7.13
C ILE A 399 24.84 6.32 -8.05
N GLU A 400 25.06 7.58 -8.47
CA GLU A 400 24.23 8.29 -9.45
C GLU A 400 24.17 7.61 -10.82
N HIS A 401 25.13 6.75 -11.15
CA HIS A 401 25.18 5.96 -12.38
C HIS A 401 24.56 4.57 -12.23
N LEU A 402 24.01 4.23 -11.06
CA LEU A 402 23.34 2.96 -10.82
C LEU A 402 22.20 2.78 -11.83
N PRO A 403 22.19 1.71 -12.66
CA PRO A 403 21.17 1.54 -13.68
C PRO A 403 19.75 1.50 -13.11
N GLY A 404 18.78 2.06 -13.82
CA GLY A 404 17.36 2.05 -13.41
C GLY A 404 16.77 0.63 -13.29
N SER A 405 17.37 -0.34 -13.99
CA SER A 405 16.98 -1.77 -13.93
C SER A 405 17.45 -2.48 -12.67
N VAL A 406 18.37 -1.89 -11.89
CA VAL A 406 18.82 -2.42 -10.61
C VAL A 406 17.92 -1.83 -9.52
N GLY A 407 17.28 -2.68 -8.72
CA GLY A 407 16.53 -2.24 -7.54
C GLY A 407 17.47 -1.69 -6.46
N LEU A 408 17.05 -0.65 -5.74
CA LEU A 408 17.85 -0.03 -4.68
C LEU A 408 17.16 -0.11 -3.31
N ILE A 409 17.84 -0.73 -2.35
CA ILE A 409 17.54 -0.62 -0.93
C ILE A 409 18.53 0.38 -0.34
N TYR A 410 18.05 1.52 0.15
CA TYR A 410 18.88 2.55 0.78
C TYR A 410 18.63 2.57 2.29
N CYS A 411 19.60 2.09 3.05
CA CYS A 411 19.52 1.96 4.50
C CYS A 411 19.85 3.30 5.18
N VAL A 412 18.98 3.74 6.09
CA VAL A 412 19.12 4.95 6.89
C VAL A 412 19.06 4.60 8.37
N ARG A 413 19.72 5.40 9.20
CA ARG A 413 19.78 5.24 10.66
C ARG A 413 19.99 6.60 11.28
N HIS A 414 19.57 6.79 12.53
CA HIS A 414 19.84 8.02 13.26
C HIS A 414 21.34 8.40 13.18
N PRO A 415 21.71 9.60 12.66
CA PRO A 415 23.10 9.97 12.43
C PRO A 415 23.96 9.92 13.69
N PHE A 416 23.40 10.29 14.86
CA PHE A 416 24.15 10.19 16.12
C PHE A 416 24.52 8.76 16.52
N ASP A 417 23.68 7.74 16.25
CA ASP A 417 24.05 6.34 16.50
C ASP A 417 25.15 5.85 15.52
N VAL A 418 25.15 6.40 14.31
CA VAL A 418 26.15 6.15 13.27
C VAL A 418 27.49 6.78 13.65
N LEU A 419 27.49 8.06 14.01
CA LEU A 419 28.68 8.85 14.34
C LEU A 419 29.33 8.39 15.65
N THR A 420 28.56 7.77 16.55
CA THR A 420 29.07 7.21 17.81
C THR A 420 29.35 5.70 17.71
N SER A 421 29.50 5.17 16.50
CA SER A 421 29.77 3.74 16.28
C SER A 421 31.26 3.42 16.35
N SER A 422 31.61 2.24 16.88
CA SER A 422 32.96 1.69 16.90
C SER A 422 33.08 0.51 15.94
N HIS A 423 34.27 0.26 15.39
CA HIS A 423 34.56 -0.87 14.52
C HIS A 423 35.95 -1.43 14.83
N PRO A 424 36.13 -2.77 14.91
CA PRO A 424 37.41 -3.38 15.26
C PRO A 424 38.58 -2.94 14.38
N GLU A 425 38.34 -2.77 13.07
CA GLU A 425 39.41 -2.39 12.12
C GLU A 425 39.93 -0.96 12.32
N THR A 426 39.09 -0.05 12.82
CA THR A 426 39.49 1.37 12.97
C THR A 426 39.65 1.78 14.42
N VAL A 427 39.46 0.87 15.38
CA VAL A 427 39.47 1.20 16.81
C VAL A 427 40.82 1.72 17.29
N ASN A 428 41.91 1.29 16.64
CA ASN A 428 43.27 1.73 16.92
C ASN A 428 43.63 3.04 16.19
N GLU A 429 42.85 3.45 15.20
CA GLU A 429 43.07 4.68 14.42
C GLU A 429 42.24 5.85 14.95
N ARG A 430 41.01 5.57 15.37
CA ARG A 430 40.06 6.58 15.87
C ARG A 430 39.01 5.98 16.79
N ARG A 431 38.53 6.79 17.74
CA ARG A 431 37.52 6.39 18.72
C ARG A 431 36.20 5.97 18.05
N PHE A 432 35.73 6.79 17.11
CA PHE A 432 34.51 6.53 16.34
C PHE A 432 34.83 6.18 14.90
N HIS A 433 34.21 5.13 14.40
CA HIS A 433 34.48 4.55 13.09
C HIS A 433 34.07 5.47 11.94
N VAL A 434 33.00 6.24 12.10
CA VAL A 434 32.44 7.09 11.05
C VAL A 434 32.83 8.53 11.31
N THR A 435 33.55 9.14 10.38
CA THR A 435 33.88 10.57 10.41
C THR A 435 32.73 11.39 9.80
N THR A 436 32.73 12.68 10.08
CA THR A 436 31.80 13.67 9.50
C THR A 436 31.87 13.67 7.98
N GLU A 437 33.08 13.69 7.43
CA GLU A 437 33.32 13.74 5.98
C GLU A 437 32.81 12.48 5.28
N ARG A 438 33.02 11.31 5.89
CA ARG A 438 32.52 10.04 5.36
C ARG A 438 30.99 10.03 5.33
N TRP A 439 30.36 10.45 6.43
CA TRP A 439 28.90 10.46 6.51
C TRP A 439 28.29 11.43 5.48
N GLU A 440 28.88 12.63 5.34
CA GLU A 440 28.48 13.61 4.33
C GLU A 440 28.66 13.09 2.91
N ALA A 441 29.82 12.50 2.59
CA ALA A 441 30.08 11.98 1.25
C ALA A 441 29.06 10.90 0.83
N GLU A 442 28.66 10.04 1.76
CA GLU A 442 27.67 8.99 1.50
C GLU A 442 26.24 9.53 1.40
N TYR A 443 25.89 10.56 2.18
CA TYR A 443 24.60 11.25 2.05
C TYR A 443 24.54 12.09 0.77
N ASP A 444 25.63 12.76 0.40
CA ASP A 444 25.74 13.47 -0.87
C ASP A 444 25.63 12.53 -2.06
N GLY A 445 26.11 11.29 -1.95
CA GLY A 445 25.85 10.25 -2.94
C GLY A 445 24.35 10.04 -3.19
N LEU A 446 23.53 9.99 -2.14
CA LEU A 446 22.07 9.90 -2.28
C LEU A 446 21.49 11.15 -2.95
N THR A 447 21.97 12.34 -2.55
CA THR A 447 21.54 13.61 -3.15
C THR A 447 21.87 13.66 -4.65
N ARG A 448 23.07 13.25 -5.04
CA ARG A 448 23.48 13.15 -6.46
C ARG A 448 22.63 12.14 -7.23
N LEU A 449 22.37 10.96 -6.64
CA LEU A 449 21.50 9.95 -7.25
C LEU A 449 20.10 10.51 -7.53
N ARG A 450 19.47 11.16 -6.56
CA ARG A 450 18.13 11.74 -6.72
C ARG A 450 18.11 12.85 -7.74
N LYS A 451 19.15 13.68 -7.79
CA LYS A 451 19.28 14.73 -8.80
C LYS A 451 19.44 14.14 -10.21
N ALA A 452 20.25 13.10 -10.35
CA ALA A 452 20.49 12.44 -11.64
C ALA A 452 19.31 11.57 -12.11
N GLN A 453 18.56 10.97 -11.17
CA GLN A 453 17.47 10.04 -11.43
C GLN A 453 16.25 10.36 -10.53
N PRO A 454 15.53 11.48 -10.77
CA PRO A 454 14.47 11.95 -9.88
C PRO A 454 13.26 11.01 -9.78
N GLU A 455 12.99 10.25 -10.84
CA GLU A 455 11.87 9.29 -10.90
C GLU A 455 12.27 7.88 -10.42
N ARG A 456 13.52 7.68 -9.95
CA ARG A 456 13.99 6.37 -9.51
C ARG A 456 13.29 5.95 -8.22
N ALA A 457 12.66 4.78 -8.24
CA ALA A 457 12.17 4.13 -7.04
C ALA A 457 13.34 3.73 -6.12
N VAL A 458 13.31 4.22 -4.87
CA VAL A 458 14.27 3.87 -3.82
C VAL A 458 13.50 3.31 -2.62
N PHE A 459 13.86 2.11 -2.19
CA PHE A 459 13.31 1.54 -0.96
C PHE A 459 14.13 2.03 0.23
N TYR A 460 13.62 3.03 0.95
CA TYR A 460 14.25 3.50 2.19
C TYR A 460 13.96 2.52 3.32
N LEU A 461 15.04 2.07 3.96
CA LEU A 461 14.99 1.12 5.05
C LEU A 461 15.58 1.76 6.32
N ARG A 462 14.73 2.08 7.29
CA ARG A 462 15.17 2.56 8.60
C ARG A 462 15.71 1.41 9.42
N TYR A 463 16.89 1.60 10.00
CA TYR A 463 17.51 0.59 10.85
C TYR A 463 16.65 0.27 12.07
N GLU A 464 16.05 1.29 12.66
CA GLU A 464 15.19 1.24 13.84
C GLU A 464 13.96 0.35 13.58
N GLU A 465 13.33 0.49 12.40
CA GLU A 465 12.21 -0.37 11.96
C GLU A 465 12.65 -1.82 11.78
N LEU A 466 13.82 -2.06 11.20
CA LEU A 466 14.36 -3.42 11.01
C LEU A 466 14.68 -4.11 12.33
N ILE A 467 15.07 -3.35 13.36
CA ILE A 467 15.30 -3.89 14.70
C ILE A 467 13.98 -4.15 15.44
N ALA A 468 13.03 -3.23 15.36
CA ALA A 468 11.76 -3.34 16.08
C ALA A 468 10.82 -4.40 15.48
N GLU A 469 10.70 -4.41 14.14
CA GLU A 469 9.70 -5.20 13.43
C GLU A 469 10.31 -5.90 12.19
N PRO A 470 11.27 -6.81 12.38
CA PRO A 470 12.06 -7.40 11.30
C PRO A 470 11.21 -8.12 10.24
N ASP A 471 10.14 -8.80 10.64
CA ASP A 471 9.27 -9.56 9.73
C ASP A 471 8.35 -8.64 8.92
N ILE A 472 7.92 -7.52 9.49
CA ILE A 472 7.16 -6.49 8.76
C ILE A 472 8.05 -5.83 7.71
N VAL A 473 9.30 -5.52 8.07
CA VAL A 473 10.31 -5.02 7.13
C VAL A 473 10.60 -6.05 6.04
N GLN A 474 10.76 -7.32 6.39
CA GLN A 474 10.95 -8.40 5.42
C GLN A 474 9.78 -8.48 4.44
N ALA A 475 8.53 -8.41 4.91
CA ALA A 475 7.35 -8.40 4.07
C ALA A 475 7.26 -7.16 3.17
N ARG A 476 7.71 -5.98 3.64
CA ARG A 476 7.80 -4.76 2.81
C ARG A 476 8.83 -4.92 1.68
N ILE A 477 10.01 -5.47 1.98
CA ILE A 477 11.04 -5.79 0.97
C ILE A 477 10.50 -6.82 -0.02
N ALA A 478 9.85 -7.88 0.47
CA ALA A 478 9.23 -8.91 -0.35
C ALA A 478 8.26 -8.31 -1.38
N ARG A 479 7.35 -7.42 -0.92
CA ARG A 479 6.40 -6.73 -1.80
C ARG A 479 7.07 -5.77 -2.78
N SER A 480 8.09 -5.03 -2.35
CA SER A 480 8.76 -4.03 -3.19
C SER A 480 9.59 -4.65 -4.31
N PHE A 481 10.23 -5.80 -4.07
CA PHE A 481 11.11 -6.45 -5.04
C PHE A 481 10.49 -7.72 -5.66
N GLY A 482 9.29 -8.11 -5.21
CA GLY A 482 8.62 -9.34 -5.63
C GLY A 482 9.42 -10.58 -5.27
N LEU A 483 9.82 -10.68 -4.00
CA LEU A 483 10.56 -11.80 -3.43
C LEU A 483 9.63 -12.65 -2.56
N SER A 484 9.94 -13.92 -2.40
CA SER A 484 9.17 -14.87 -1.58
C SER A 484 9.98 -15.27 -0.36
N PRO A 485 9.54 -15.02 0.88
CA PRO A 485 10.29 -15.43 2.07
C PRO A 485 10.26 -16.96 2.24
N VAL A 486 11.41 -17.58 2.51
CA VAL A 486 11.52 -19.00 2.88
C VAL A 486 11.49 -19.22 4.39
N THR A 487 11.91 -18.20 5.14
CA THR A 487 11.84 -18.16 6.61
C THR A 487 11.58 -16.73 7.06
N LEU A 488 10.94 -16.57 8.21
CA LEU A 488 10.83 -15.26 8.87
C LEU A 488 12.20 -14.85 9.38
N TYR A 489 12.57 -13.58 9.20
CA TYR A 489 13.87 -13.09 9.64
C TYR A 489 14.01 -13.14 11.16
N SER A 490 12.93 -12.91 11.91
CA SER A 490 12.90 -13.11 13.36
C SER A 490 13.20 -14.55 13.81
N ARG A 491 12.95 -15.53 12.95
CA ARG A 491 13.14 -16.96 13.22
C ARG A 491 14.45 -17.52 12.67
N ASP A 492 15.23 -16.69 11.97
CA ASP A 492 16.57 -17.06 11.51
C ASP A 492 17.50 -17.22 12.73
N ALA A 493 18.05 -18.41 12.90
CA ALA A 493 18.94 -18.73 14.01
C ALA A 493 20.24 -17.91 13.99
N ASP A 494 20.62 -17.36 12.83
CA ASP A 494 21.78 -16.49 12.63
C ASP A 494 21.44 -14.99 12.64
N ASN A 495 20.24 -14.63 13.11
CA ASN A 495 19.79 -13.24 13.20
C ASN A 495 20.56 -12.46 14.29
N PRO A 496 21.37 -11.44 13.94
CA PRO A 496 22.19 -10.71 14.89
C PRO A 496 21.50 -9.44 15.43
N ILE A 497 20.15 -9.34 15.39
CA ILE A 497 19.42 -8.17 15.89
C ILE A 497 19.77 -7.92 17.36
N ARG A 498 20.27 -6.71 17.63
CA ARG A 498 20.64 -6.25 18.97
C ARG A 498 19.98 -4.90 19.25
N PRO A 499 18.92 -4.88 20.09
CA PRO A 499 18.23 -3.64 20.47
C PRO A 499 19.12 -2.63 21.18
N THR A 500 20.19 -3.11 21.84
CA THR A 500 21.17 -2.28 22.57
C THR A 500 21.92 -1.28 21.69
N SER A 501 21.80 -1.39 20.37
CA SER A 501 22.43 -0.48 19.43
C SER A 501 21.59 0.76 19.10
N LEU A 502 20.32 0.82 19.51
CA LEU A 502 19.43 1.96 19.27
C LEU A 502 19.60 3.01 20.37
N ARG A 503 19.65 4.29 19.97
CA ARG A 503 19.66 5.45 20.89
C ARG A 503 20.75 5.36 21.97
N LYS A 504 21.88 4.70 21.65
CA LYS A 504 23.00 4.53 22.60
C LYS A 504 23.69 5.85 22.92
N TRP A 505 23.61 6.81 21.99
CA TRP A 505 24.12 8.16 22.18
C TRP A 505 23.41 8.91 23.30
N GLU A 506 22.16 8.57 23.62
CA GLU A 506 21.41 9.22 24.71
C GLU A 506 21.87 8.77 26.09
N ARG A 507 22.47 7.59 26.19
CA ARG A 507 22.76 6.92 27.46
C ARG A 507 24.24 6.95 27.83
N ASN A 508 25.05 7.66 27.03
CA ASN A 508 26.50 7.68 27.18
C ASN A 508 27.01 9.13 27.09
N GLU A 509 27.55 9.63 28.19
CA GLU A 509 28.02 11.02 28.32
C GLU A 509 29.21 11.33 27.39
N GLU A 510 30.09 10.36 27.13
CA GLU A 510 31.19 10.50 26.17
C GLU A 510 30.65 10.74 24.75
N PHE A 511 29.58 10.01 24.39
CA PHE A 511 28.94 10.14 23.08
C PHE A 511 28.27 11.50 22.94
N GLN A 512 27.55 11.95 23.98
CA GLN A 512 26.95 13.29 23.98
C GLN A 512 28.02 14.37 23.86
N THR A 513 29.09 14.29 24.64
CA THR A 513 30.22 15.24 24.60
C THR A 513 30.83 15.33 23.20
N TYR A 514 31.08 14.18 22.56
CA TYR A 514 31.57 14.14 21.19
C TYR A 514 30.59 14.79 20.19
N LEU A 515 29.30 14.46 20.30
CA LEU A 515 28.28 15.00 19.40
C LEU A 515 28.08 16.51 19.57
N HIS A 516 28.22 17.03 20.78
CA HIS A 516 28.20 18.47 21.08
C HIS A 516 29.40 19.21 20.46
N GLY A 517 30.54 18.53 20.29
CA GLY A 517 31.73 19.09 19.68
C GLY A 517 31.70 19.13 18.14
N LEU A 518 30.64 18.63 17.50
CA LEU A 518 30.54 18.60 16.05
C LEU A 518 30.29 20.00 15.46
N PRO A 519 30.84 20.32 14.27
CA PRO A 519 30.66 21.63 13.65
C PRO A 519 29.18 21.96 13.40
N ALA A 520 28.77 23.20 13.67
CA ALA A 520 27.38 23.64 13.49
C ALA A 520 26.85 23.42 12.05
N ALA A 521 27.70 23.66 11.03
CA ALA A 521 27.35 23.42 9.64
C ALA A 521 27.04 21.93 9.35
N PHE A 522 27.80 21.02 9.99
CA PHE A 522 27.55 19.58 9.90
C PHE A 522 26.26 19.19 10.65
N LEU A 523 26.02 19.78 11.83
CA LEU A 523 24.79 19.52 12.59
C LEU A 523 23.53 19.98 11.83
N ALA A 524 23.58 21.09 11.09
CA ALA A 524 22.49 21.52 10.22
C ALA A 524 22.21 20.50 9.09
N ARG A 525 23.25 19.85 8.56
CA ARG A 525 23.11 18.77 7.57
C ARG A 525 22.48 17.52 8.19
N VAL A 526 22.88 17.19 9.42
CA VAL A 526 22.26 16.10 10.20
C VAL A 526 20.79 16.38 10.48
N GLU A 527 20.44 17.61 10.85
CA GLU A 527 19.06 18.02 11.08
C GLU A 527 18.20 17.89 9.81
N GLY A 528 18.72 18.32 8.66
CA GLY A 528 18.06 18.12 7.37
C GLY A 528 17.78 16.64 7.08
N PHE A 529 18.76 15.77 7.32
CA PHE A 529 18.59 14.31 7.21
C PHE A 529 17.54 13.77 8.19
N CYS A 530 17.56 14.24 9.44
CA CYS A 530 16.61 13.81 10.47
C CYS A 530 15.18 14.21 10.11
N HIS A 531 14.97 15.45 9.67
CA HIS A 531 13.68 15.91 9.16
C HIS A 531 13.21 15.07 7.96
N GLU A 532 14.13 14.79 7.03
CA GLU A 532 13.83 14.02 5.83
C GLU A 532 13.39 12.57 6.13
N PHE A 533 14.03 11.92 7.10
CA PHE A 533 13.77 10.51 7.43
C PHE A 533 12.97 10.30 8.73
N GLY A 534 12.41 11.37 9.29
CA GLY A 534 11.53 11.31 10.47
C GLY A 534 12.27 10.87 11.74
N TYR A 535 13.49 11.35 11.96
CA TYR A 535 14.23 11.21 13.22
C TYR A 535 14.05 12.44 14.09
N GLU A 536 13.90 12.22 15.40
CA GLU A 536 13.85 13.29 16.39
C GLU A 536 15.27 13.82 16.67
N MET A 537 15.43 15.14 16.65
CA MET A 537 16.65 15.81 17.09
C MET A 537 16.51 16.26 18.55
N PRO A 538 17.53 16.09 19.40
CA PRO A 538 17.46 16.57 20.77
C PRO A 538 17.36 18.11 20.84
N ALA A 539 16.57 18.61 21.79
CA ALA A 539 16.22 20.03 21.90
C ALA A 539 17.43 20.98 22.09
N TYR A 540 18.54 20.50 22.63
CA TYR A 540 19.74 21.32 22.85
C TYR A 540 20.48 21.66 21.55
N THR A 541 20.29 20.90 20.47
CA THR A 541 20.91 21.17 19.15
C THR A 541 20.32 22.41 18.47
N LEU A 542 19.11 22.84 18.87
CA LEU A 542 18.43 24.03 18.34
C LEU A 542 18.97 25.36 18.89
N ASN A 543 19.72 25.33 20.00
CA ASN A 543 20.24 26.53 20.66
C ASN A 543 21.66 26.95 20.22
N ALA A 544 22.30 26.19 19.33
CA ALA A 544 23.64 26.52 18.82
C ALA A 544 23.63 27.60 17.71
N GLY A 545 22.45 28.00 17.21
CA GLY A 545 22.29 29.05 16.19
C GLY A 545 22.10 30.47 16.73
N THR A 546 22.04 30.67 18.05
CA THR A 546 21.70 31.97 18.67
C THR A 546 22.66 32.39 19.80
N ALA A 547 23.87 31.85 19.84
CA ALA A 547 24.91 32.31 20.75
C ALA A 547 26.25 32.57 20.04
N ARG A 548 26.42 33.85 19.66
CA ARG A 548 27.64 34.60 19.27
C ARG A 548 28.23 34.39 17.89
#